data_AF-A0A8K0WJH3-F1
#
_entry.id   AF-A0A8K0WJH3-F1
#
_cell.length_a   1.000
_cell.length_b   1.000
_cell.length_c   1.000
_cell.angle_alpha   90.00
_cell.angle_beta   90.00
_cell.angle_gamma   90.00
#
_symmetry.space_group_name_H-M   'P 1'
#
loop_
_entity.id
_entity.type
_entity.pdbx_description
1 polymer ?
#
loop_
_entity_poly.entity_id
_entity_poly.type
_entity_poly.pdbx_seq_one_letter_code
_entity_poly.pdbx_strand_id
1 'polypeptide(L)'
;ALHLPLLVRSDEPTSSFGQESTPYTDQETGLTMERFFGARTTFGFAFTRSVQDTNSSSFIGQLTFPLANGVGWGAFGLTGDMEGNFILAAWPDGNGGVMSSFRQATDEDNPPEVGGNFKVRPIASGISVNDTFLTYTFLCENCLDATLGLGPQATVGNAVMGWALSERAVSNPADPGARLGFHERGFGPFTARWASATSAGFEQIAASAGALVGASNRAVAATPNAFGDSGDSDDEDDDEVPRGGGRGGGGAGDDSDDSD
;
A
#
# COMPACT_ATOMS: atom_id res chain seq x y z
N ALA A 1 29.33 6.61 -28.51
CA ALA A 1 28.40 5.61 -27.97
C ALA A 1 27.06 6.30 -27.73
N LEU A 2 26.06 5.99 -28.55
CA LEU A 2 24.70 6.50 -28.39
C LEU A 2 24.12 5.86 -27.11
N HIS A 3 23.87 6.66 -26.07
CA HIS A 3 23.05 6.22 -24.94
C HIS A 3 21.59 6.21 -25.42
N LEU A 4 21.08 5.03 -25.74
CA LEU A 4 19.65 4.80 -25.87
C LEU A 4 19.06 4.91 -24.46
N PRO A 5 18.14 5.85 -24.17
CA PRO A 5 17.45 5.84 -22.89
C PRO A 5 16.61 4.56 -22.83
N LEU A 6 16.80 3.77 -21.77
CA LEU A 6 15.89 2.68 -21.43
C LEU A 6 14.50 3.30 -21.26
N LEU A 7 13.61 3.07 -22.23
CA LEU A 7 12.20 3.36 -22.10
C LEU A 7 11.64 2.36 -21.09
N VAL A 8 11.56 2.77 -19.81
CA VAL A 8 10.78 2.03 -18.81
C VAL A 8 9.34 2.05 -19.30
N ARG A 9 8.75 0.87 -19.50
CA ARG A 9 7.32 0.76 -19.84
C ARG A 9 6.53 1.26 -18.63
N SER A 10 5.43 1.96 -18.88
CA SER A 10 4.55 2.50 -17.83
C SER A 10 3.96 1.43 -16.90
N ASP A 11 4.14 0.15 -17.23
CA ASP A 11 3.52 -1.00 -16.57
C ASP A 11 4.53 -1.81 -15.73
N GLU A 12 5.80 -1.35 -15.63
CA GLU A 12 6.78 -1.95 -14.73
C GLU A 12 6.94 -1.14 -13.44
N PRO A 13 7.08 -1.78 -12.26
CA PRO A 13 7.36 -1.09 -11.02
C PRO A 13 8.61 -0.20 -11.11
N THR A 14 8.48 1.02 -10.63
CA THR A 14 9.58 2.02 -10.57
C THR A 14 10.35 1.96 -9.26
N SER A 15 9.93 1.09 -8.32
CA SER A 15 10.62 0.78 -7.09
C SER A 15 10.61 -0.72 -6.77
N SER A 16 11.29 -1.11 -5.68
CA SER A 16 11.41 -2.49 -5.22
C SER A 16 11.48 -2.52 -3.69
N PHE A 17 11.25 -3.69 -3.07
CA PHE A 17 11.40 -3.87 -1.63
C PHE A 17 12.79 -3.51 -1.08
N GLY A 18 13.84 -3.52 -1.92
CA GLY A 18 15.19 -3.07 -1.52
C GLY A 18 15.33 -1.56 -1.31
N GLN A 19 14.33 -0.76 -1.68
CA GLN A 19 14.29 0.67 -1.37
C GLN A 19 13.57 0.85 -0.03
N GLU A 20 14.27 1.44 0.93
CA GLU A 20 13.75 1.61 2.29
C GLU A 20 13.32 3.06 2.55
N SER A 21 12.39 3.24 3.48
CA SER A 21 12.17 4.55 4.09
C SER A 21 13.43 5.00 4.85
N THR A 22 13.60 6.31 4.97
CA THR A 22 14.74 6.91 5.69
C THR A 22 14.26 8.01 6.63
N PRO A 23 15.07 8.41 7.64
CA PRO A 23 14.66 9.42 8.60
C PRO A 23 14.32 10.75 7.89
N TYR A 24 13.22 11.35 8.30
CA TYR A 24 12.69 12.60 7.77
C TYR A 24 12.12 13.45 8.90
N THR A 25 12.26 14.77 8.79
CA THR A 25 11.60 15.71 9.71
C THR A 25 10.66 16.57 8.88
N ASP A 26 9.37 16.47 9.18
CA ASP A 26 8.37 17.36 8.58
C ASP A 26 8.61 18.78 9.07
N GLN A 27 8.83 19.71 8.15
CA GLN A 27 9.20 21.08 8.50
C GLN A 27 8.02 21.88 9.06
N GLU A 28 6.79 21.53 8.68
CA GLU A 28 5.59 22.24 9.10
C GLU A 28 5.11 21.80 10.50
N THR A 29 5.13 20.49 10.78
CA THR A 29 4.68 19.96 12.09
C THR A 29 5.82 19.71 13.08
N GLY A 30 7.07 19.63 12.61
CA GLY A 30 8.23 19.25 13.42
C GLY A 30 8.28 17.77 13.77
N LEU A 31 7.41 16.93 13.19
CA LEU A 31 7.41 15.49 13.46
C LEU A 31 8.65 14.82 12.87
N THR A 32 9.32 14.01 13.69
CA THR A 32 10.24 12.99 13.20
C THR A 32 9.43 11.85 12.58
N MET A 33 9.82 11.42 11.39
CA MET A 33 9.11 10.42 10.60
C MET A 33 10.12 9.53 9.87
N GLU A 34 9.62 8.44 9.31
CA GLU A 34 10.28 7.71 8.24
C GLU A 34 9.65 8.10 6.91
N ARG A 35 10.44 8.25 5.85
CA ARG A 35 9.95 8.64 4.52
C ARG A 35 10.54 7.77 3.42
N PHE A 36 9.66 7.18 2.62
CA PHE A 36 10.00 6.70 1.30
C PHE A 36 10.01 7.88 0.31
N PHE A 37 11.01 7.93 -0.57
CA PHE A 37 11.12 8.96 -1.60
C PHE A 37 11.51 8.33 -2.95
N GLY A 38 10.58 8.37 -3.91
CA GLY A 38 10.80 7.93 -5.28
C GLY A 38 11.62 8.96 -6.04
N ALA A 39 12.95 8.83 -6.05
CA ALA A 39 13.84 9.84 -6.65
C ALA A 39 13.55 10.16 -8.13
N ARG A 40 12.98 9.21 -8.89
CA ARG A 40 12.58 9.39 -10.29
C ARG A 40 11.26 10.13 -10.47
N THR A 41 10.36 10.00 -9.52
CA THR A 41 8.98 10.49 -9.61
C THR A 41 8.69 11.65 -8.67
N THR A 42 9.60 11.94 -7.74
CA THR A 42 9.45 12.89 -6.63
C THR A 42 8.25 12.61 -5.72
N PHE A 43 7.70 11.39 -5.79
CA PHE A 43 6.71 10.91 -4.83
C PHE A 43 7.37 10.71 -3.46
N GLY A 44 6.68 11.13 -2.41
CA GLY A 44 7.07 10.95 -1.03
C GLY A 44 5.90 10.45 -0.20
N PHE A 45 6.15 9.43 0.61
CA PHE A 45 5.26 9.01 1.68
C PHE A 45 6.05 8.96 2.98
N ALA A 46 5.72 9.87 3.90
CA ALA A 46 6.27 9.89 5.24
C ALA A 46 5.24 9.42 6.26
N PHE A 47 5.68 8.74 7.32
CA PHE A 47 4.81 8.21 8.36
C PHE A 47 5.49 8.20 9.73
N THR A 48 4.69 8.34 10.78
CA THR A 48 5.13 8.19 12.17
C THR A 48 3.98 7.72 13.06
N ARG A 49 4.34 7.07 14.17
CA ARG A 49 3.45 6.61 15.23
C ARG A 49 3.75 7.30 16.56
N SER A 50 2.87 7.07 17.52
CA SER A 50 3.09 7.50 18.89
C SER A 50 4.26 6.77 19.52
N VAL A 51 5.08 7.49 20.29
CA VAL A 51 6.04 6.89 21.23
C VAL A 51 5.37 6.37 22.50
N GLN A 52 4.15 6.84 22.80
CA GLN A 52 3.42 6.52 24.04
C GLN A 52 2.60 5.24 23.92
N ASP A 53 2.12 4.95 22.71
CA ASP A 53 1.36 3.73 22.40
C ASP A 53 1.90 3.05 21.13
N THR A 54 2.81 2.10 21.33
CA THR A 54 3.41 1.31 20.26
C THR A 54 2.47 0.27 19.66
N ASN A 55 1.29 0.05 20.27
CA ASN A 55 0.25 -0.84 19.76
C ASN A 55 -0.92 -0.07 19.13
N SER A 56 -0.79 1.26 19.00
CA SER A 56 -1.83 2.07 18.37
C SER A 56 -2.11 1.60 16.95
N SER A 57 -3.40 1.48 16.62
CA SER A 57 -3.89 1.23 15.27
C SER A 57 -3.82 2.47 14.37
N SER A 58 -3.31 3.59 14.90
CA SER A 58 -3.34 4.89 14.25
C SER A 58 -1.92 5.40 13.97
N PHE A 59 -1.76 6.17 12.90
CA PHE A 59 -0.49 6.82 12.54
C PHE A 59 -0.74 8.18 11.87
N ILE A 60 0.29 9.02 11.82
CA ILE A 60 0.27 10.25 11.03
C ILE A 60 1.06 9.99 9.77
N GLY A 61 0.44 10.25 8.63
CA GLY A 61 1.06 10.16 7.31
C GLY A 61 1.18 11.52 6.64
N GLN A 62 2.12 11.64 5.71
CA GLN A 62 2.26 12.77 4.80
C GLN A 62 2.52 12.26 3.39
N LEU A 63 1.61 12.54 2.47
CA LEU A 63 1.84 12.36 1.03
C LEU A 63 2.44 13.65 0.47
N THR A 64 3.44 13.54 -0.39
CA THR A 64 3.97 14.66 -1.18
C THR A 64 4.26 14.20 -2.59
N PHE A 65 3.69 14.86 -3.60
CA PHE A 65 3.89 14.46 -4.99
C PHE A 65 3.67 15.61 -5.97
N PRO A 66 4.28 15.53 -7.16
CA PRO A 66 4.11 16.54 -8.19
C PRO A 66 2.70 16.48 -8.80
N LEU A 67 2.24 17.64 -9.25
CA LEU A 67 1.02 17.82 -10.03
C LEU A 67 1.38 18.37 -11.42
N ALA A 68 0.53 18.08 -12.39
CA ALA A 68 0.61 18.64 -13.73
C ALA A 68 -0.52 19.67 -13.92
N ASN A 69 -0.21 20.96 -13.86
CA ASN A 69 -1.20 22.05 -13.98
C ASN A 69 -2.34 21.93 -12.96
N GLY A 70 -1.99 21.64 -11.70
CA GLY A 70 -2.95 21.54 -10.60
C GLY A 70 -3.78 20.27 -10.58
N VAL A 71 -3.45 19.27 -11.41
CA VAL A 71 -4.10 17.95 -11.40
C VAL A 71 -3.11 16.80 -11.21
N GLY A 72 -3.62 15.66 -10.78
CA GLY A 72 -2.85 14.45 -10.46
C GLY A 72 -3.36 13.83 -9.17
N TRP A 73 -2.88 12.62 -8.87
CA TRP A 73 -3.20 11.92 -7.64
C TRP A 73 -2.03 11.04 -7.20
N GLY A 74 -1.88 10.87 -5.90
CA GLY A 74 -0.88 10.00 -5.29
C GLY A 74 -1.53 9.11 -4.25
N ALA A 75 -0.99 7.91 -4.06
CA ALA A 75 -1.51 6.94 -3.11
C ALA A 75 -0.41 6.12 -2.46
N PHE A 76 -0.69 5.61 -1.26
CA PHE A 76 0.07 4.52 -0.65
C PHE A 76 -0.86 3.34 -0.36
N GLY A 77 -0.28 2.15 -0.29
CA GLY A 77 -0.94 0.91 0.14
C GLY A 77 -0.22 0.26 1.31
N LEU A 78 -0.97 -0.48 2.13
CA LEU A 78 -0.43 -1.19 3.29
C LEU A 78 0.31 -2.48 2.94
N THR A 79 0.18 -2.96 1.71
CA THR A 79 0.96 -4.08 1.15
C THR A 79 1.76 -3.62 -0.07
N GLY A 80 2.67 -4.46 -0.57
CA GLY A 80 3.54 -4.14 -1.70
C GLY A 80 2.89 -4.31 -3.08
N ASP A 81 1.92 -5.20 -3.18
CA ASP A 81 1.20 -5.52 -4.42
C ASP A 81 -0.04 -4.65 -4.57
N MET A 82 -0.57 -4.50 -5.78
CA MET A 82 -1.82 -3.77 -5.99
C MET A 82 -3.01 -4.62 -5.57
N GLU A 83 -3.09 -5.87 -6.04
CA GLU A 83 -4.16 -6.79 -5.67
C GLU A 83 -4.24 -7.03 -4.15
N GLY A 84 -5.47 -6.97 -3.64
CA GLY A 84 -5.82 -7.08 -2.23
C GLY A 84 -5.43 -5.91 -1.33
N ASN A 85 -4.77 -4.88 -1.87
CA ASN A 85 -4.18 -3.81 -1.07
C ASN A 85 -5.22 -2.83 -0.51
N PHE A 86 -5.05 -2.45 0.75
CA PHE A 86 -5.77 -1.34 1.37
C PHE A 86 -5.01 -0.04 1.13
N ILE A 87 -5.66 0.89 0.43
CA ILE A 87 -5.02 2.06 -0.18
C ILE A 87 -5.64 3.34 0.38
N LEU A 88 -4.83 4.37 0.62
CA LEU A 88 -5.32 5.75 0.73
C LEU A 88 -4.80 6.53 -0.47
N ALA A 89 -5.73 7.04 -1.28
CA ALA A 89 -5.44 7.95 -2.39
C ALA A 89 -5.78 9.40 -2.03
N ALA A 90 -5.02 10.36 -2.53
CA ALA A 90 -5.26 11.79 -2.35
C ALA A 90 -5.03 12.58 -3.65
N TRP A 91 -5.78 13.67 -3.83
CA TRP A 91 -5.73 14.54 -5.02
C TRP A 91 -6.28 15.95 -4.70
N PRO A 92 -6.01 16.97 -5.52
CA PRO A 92 -6.64 18.29 -5.40
C PRO A 92 -8.16 18.20 -5.56
N ASP A 93 -8.94 18.80 -4.65
CA ASP A 93 -10.40 18.67 -4.63
C ASP A 93 -11.15 19.53 -5.69
N GLY A 94 -10.41 20.33 -6.45
CA GLY A 94 -10.95 21.30 -7.41
C GLY A 94 -11.44 22.64 -6.80
N ASN A 95 -11.36 22.79 -5.48
CA ASN A 95 -11.79 23.96 -4.70
C ASN A 95 -10.64 24.57 -3.86
N GLY A 96 -9.39 24.20 -4.15
CA GLY A 96 -8.20 24.69 -3.45
C GLY A 96 -7.83 23.89 -2.20
N GLY A 97 -8.49 22.76 -1.96
CA GLY A 97 -8.20 21.80 -0.90
C GLY A 97 -7.69 20.47 -1.43
N VAL A 98 -7.67 19.48 -0.54
CA VAL A 98 -7.28 18.10 -0.84
C VAL A 98 -8.45 17.17 -0.54
N MET A 99 -8.76 16.30 -1.49
CA MET A 99 -9.64 15.17 -1.31
C MET A 99 -8.81 13.91 -1.07
N SER A 100 -9.31 13.01 -0.24
CA SER A 100 -8.70 11.70 0.00
C SER A 100 -9.77 10.63 0.15
N SER A 101 -9.45 9.40 -0.21
CA SER A 101 -10.38 8.28 -0.12
C SER A 101 -9.65 6.97 0.13
N PHE A 102 -10.21 6.15 1.02
CA PHE A 102 -9.76 4.79 1.20
C PHE A 102 -10.30 3.91 0.09
N ARG A 103 -9.43 3.10 -0.50
CA ARG A 103 -9.73 2.18 -1.59
C ARG A 103 -9.27 0.77 -1.23
N GLN A 104 -9.84 -0.21 -1.89
CA GLN A 104 -9.30 -1.56 -1.88
C GLN A 104 -9.31 -2.12 -3.29
N ALA A 105 -8.14 -2.49 -3.79
CA ALA A 105 -8.00 -3.15 -5.07
C ALA A 105 -8.19 -4.65 -4.82
N THR A 106 -9.19 -5.30 -5.41
CA THR A 106 -9.32 -6.77 -5.37
C THR A 106 -8.86 -7.43 -6.67
N ASP A 107 -8.46 -6.59 -7.62
CA ASP A 107 -7.96 -6.89 -8.96
C ASP A 107 -7.13 -5.67 -9.43
N GLU A 108 -6.63 -5.73 -10.67
CA GLU A 108 -5.86 -4.66 -11.33
C GLU A 108 -6.74 -3.55 -11.95
N ASP A 109 -8.05 -3.55 -11.67
CA ASP A 109 -8.96 -2.50 -12.14
C ASP A 109 -8.95 -1.28 -11.21
N ASN A 110 -9.77 -0.26 -11.53
CA ASN A 110 -9.85 0.94 -10.69
C ASN A 110 -10.38 0.58 -9.28
N PRO A 111 -9.60 0.78 -8.20
CA PRO A 111 -10.01 0.35 -6.86
C PRO A 111 -11.29 1.08 -6.39
N PRO A 112 -12.37 0.36 -6.01
CA PRO A 112 -13.55 0.97 -5.43
C PRO A 112 -13.24 1.70 -4.12
N GLU A 113 -14.01 2.73 -3.82
CA GLU A 113 -13.99 3.35 -2.50
C GLU A 113 -14.53 2.38 -1.44
N VAL A 114 -13.82 2.29 -0.32
CA VAL A 114 -14.20 1.46 0.82
C VAL A 114 -14.43 2.30 2.08
N GLY A 115 -15.39 1.86 2.88
CA GLY A 115 -15.67 2.37 4.22
C GLY A 115 -15.44 1.29 5.29
N GLY A 116 -15.31 1.75 6.53
CA GLY A 116 -15.05 0.88 7.68
C GLY A 116 -14.85 1.68 8.96
N ASN A 117 -14.16 1.08 9.93
CA ASN A 117 -13.82 1.75 11.20
C ASN A 117 -12.57 2.65 11.11
N PHE A 118 -11.91 2.67 9.95
CA PHE A 118 -10.78 3.55 9.65
C PHE A 118 -11.26 4.95 9.26
N LYS A 119 -10.45 5.96 9.59
CA LYS A 119 -10.75 7.37 9.27
C LYS A 119 -9.48 8.09 8.85
N VAL A 120 -9.63 9.03 7.92
CA VAL A 120 -8.59 9.97 7.55
C VAL A 120 -9.04 11.37 7.96
N ARG A 121 -8.18 12.05 8.72
CA ARG A 121 -8.44 13.39 9.26
C ARG A 121 -7.31 14.33 8.82
N PRO A 122 -7.59 15.34 7.99
CA PRO A 122 -6.58 16.28 7.52
C PRO A 122 -5.93 17.05 8.69
N ILE A 123 -4.63 17.28 8.63
CA ILE A 123 -3.90 18.13 9.59
C ILE A 123 -3.52 19.42 8.88
N ALA A 124 -4.31 20.47 9.10
CA ALA A 124 -4.30 21.68 8.26
C ALA A 124 -2.93 22.35 8.11
N SER A 125 -2.08 22.33 9.14
CA SER A 125 -0.74 22.91 9.09
C SER A 125 0.21 22.19 8.13
N GLY A 126 -0.03 20.90 7.85
CA GLY A 126 0.77 20.10 6.93
C GLY A 126 0.12 19.90 5.56
N ILE A 127 -0.78 20.81 5.14
CA ILE A 127 -1.45 20.74 3.84
C ILE A 127 -1.02 21.92 2.98
N SER A 128 -0.54 21.62 1.78
CA SER A 128 -0.31 22.61 0.73
C SER A 128 -0.67 22.03 -0.63
N VAL A 129 -1.34 22.81 -1.47
CA VAL A 129 -1.68 22.42 -2.83
C VAL A 129 -1.53 23.63 -3.75
N ASN A 130 -0.85 23.43 -4.87
CA ASN A 130 -0.69 24.43 -5.92
C ASN A 130 -0.62 23.74 -7.28
N ASP A 131 -0.29 24.46 -8.35
CA ASP A 131 -0.29 23.89 -9.71
C ASP A 131 0.80 22.83 -9.95
N THR A 132 1.78 22.72 -9.06
CA THR A 132 3.00 21.90 -9.24
C THR A 132 3.18 20.81 -8.18
N PHE A 133 2.62 20.96 -6.98
CA PHE A 133 2.78 19.99 -5.90
C PHE A 133 1.56 19.96 -4.98
N LEU A 134 1.35 18.79 -4.39
CA LEU A 134 0.45 18.56 -3.28
C LEU A 134 1.25 17.94 -2.12
N THR A 135 1.13 18.53 -0.94
CA THR A 135 1.51 17.93 0.35
C THR A 135 0.26 17.78 1.19
N TYR A 136 0.04 16.58 1.74
CA TYR A 136 -1.13 16.25 2.54
C TYR A 136 -0.71 15.46 3.78
N THR A 137 -0.62 16.15 4.92
CA THR A 137 -0.48 15.52 6.24
C THR A 137 -1.84 15.18 6.83
N PHE A 138 -1.98 13.97 7.35
CA PHE A 138 -3.23 13.45 7.91
C PHE A 138 -2.99 12.52 9.09
N LEU A 139 -3.97 12.46 9.99
CA LEU A 139 -4.10 11.38 10.96
C LEU A 139 -4.93 10.26 10.32
N CYS A 140 -4.37 9.06 10.28
CA CYS A 140 -5.04 7.84 9.89
C CYS A 140 -5.45 7.08 11.16
N GLU A 141 -6.71 7.18 11.56
CA GLU A 141 -7.25 6.52 12.74
C GLU A 141 -7.68 5.10 12.38
N ASN A 142 -7.28 4.10 13.17
CA ASN A 142 -7.59 2.68 12.96
C ASN A 142 -7.21 2.12 11.58
N CYS A 143 -6.18 2.68 10.95
CA CYS A 143 -5.71 2.23 9.64
C CYS A 143 -4.72 1.06 9.72
N LEU A 144 -4.07 0.84 10.86
CA LEU A 144 -3.24 -0.34 11.08
C LEU A 144 -4.15 -1.45 11.61
N ASP A 145 -4.49 -2.38 10.72
CA ASP A 145 -5.31 -3.56 10.97
C ASP A 145 -4.68 -4.72 10.20
N ALA A 146 -4.43 -5.84 10.89
CA ALA A 146 -3.83 -7.02 10.27
C ALA A 146 -4.69 -7.57 9.14
N THR A 147 -6.01 -7.40 9.23
CA THR A 147 -6.96 -7.81 8.18
C THR A 147 -6.97 -6.88 6.97
N LEU A 148 -6.29 -5.73 7.04
CA LEU A 148 -6.07 -4.80 5.93
C LEU A 148 -4.63 -4.86 5.39
N GLY A 149 -3.81 -5.78 5.89
CA GLY A 149 -2.45 -6.07 5.40
C GLY A 149 -1.34 -5.63 6.34
N LEU A 150 -1.60 -4.70 7.27
CA LEU A 150 -0.59 -4.24 8.22
C LEU A 150 -1.20 -3.94 9.59
N GLY A 151 -1.04 -4.87 10.53
CA GLY A 151 -1.47 -4.70 11.91
C GLY A 151 -0.48 -3.92 12.78
N PRO A 152 -0.92 -3.36 13.92
CA PRO A 152 -0.05 -2.61 14.81
C PRO A 152 1.10 -3.47 15.36
N GLN A 153 0.91 -4.79 15.52
CA GLN A 153 1.95 -5.70 16.00
C GLN A 153 3.13 -5.82 15.01
N ALA A 154 2.88 -5.69 13.70
CA ALA A 154 3.93 -5.78 12.67
C ALA A 154 4.79 -4.52 12.60
N THR A 155 4.32 -3.40 13.14
CA THR A 155 5.02 -2.11 13.11
C THR A 155 6.21 -2.01 14.07
N VAL A 156 6.50 -3.07 14.84
CA VAL A 156 7.74 -3.20 15.63
C VAL A 156 8.96 -3.56 14.76
N GLY A 157 8.74 -3.91 13.50
CA GLY A 157 9.78 -4.23 12.53
C GLY A 157 9.69 -3.35 11.28
N ASN A 158 10.11 -3.93 10.15
CA ASN A 158 9.89 -3.36 8.84
C ASN A 158 8.66 -4.02 8.20
N ALA A 159 7.97 -3.30 7.33
CA ALA A 159 6.88 -3.84 6.52
C ALA A 159 7.04 -3.41 5.07
N VAL A 160 6.62 -4.26 4.15
CA VAL A 160 6.53 -3.91 2.74
C VAL A 160 5.25 -3.13 2.50
N MET A 161 5.36 -2.00 1.79
CA MET A 161 4.24 -1.13 1.44
C MET A 161 4.33 -0.74 -0.04
N GLY A 162 3.23 -0.25 -0.58
CA GLY A 162 3.09 0.13 -1.99
C GLY A 162 2.86 1.62 -2.14
N TRP A 163 3.14 2.14 -3.33
CA TRP A 163 2.76 3.50 -3.72
C TRP A 163 2.38 3.58 -5.18
N ALA A 164 1.66 4.63 -5.54
CA ALA A 164 1.22 4.91 -6.90
C ALA A 164 1.09 6.42 -7.15
N LEU A 165 1.35 6.85 -8.39
CA LEU A 165 1.29 8.25 -8.82
C LEU A 165 0.77 8.38 -10.24
N SER A 166 -0.12 9.35 -10.45
CA SER A 166 -0.56 9.82 -11.76
C SER A 166 -0.52 11.35 -11.82
N GLU A 167 -0.19 11.89 -12.99
CA GLU A 167 -0.35 13.32 -13.29
C GLU A 167 -1.69 13.60 -14.00
N ARG A 168 -2.49 12.56 -14.26
CA ARG A 168 -3.81 12.71 -14.86
C ARG A 168 -4.85 13.07 -13.80
N ALA A 169 -5.80 13.90 -14.21
CA ALA A 169 -6.94 14.25 -13.36
C ALA A 169 -7.81 13.02 -13.08
N VAL A 170 -8.31 12.93 -11.85
CA VAL A 170 -9.43 12.05 -11.52
C VAL A 170 -10.71 12.53 -12.22
N SER A 171 -11.69 11.64 -12.38
CA SER A 171 -12.96 11.97 -13.09
C SER A 171 -13.80 13.10 -12.45
N ASN A 172 -13.99 13.11 -11.13
CA ASN A 172 -14.74 14.13 -10.40
C ASN A 172 -14.00 14.51 -9.11
N PRO A 173 -13.16 15.55 -9.11
CA PRO A 173 -12.25 15.85 -7.99
C PRO A 173 -12.90 16.06 -6.63
N ALA A 174 -14.15 16.52 -6.57
CA ALA A 174 -14.88 16.75 -5.31
C ALA A 174 -15.55 15.49 -4.75
N ASP A 175 -15.53 14.37 -5.47
CA ASP A 175 -16.20 13.12 -5.11
C ASP A 175 -15.16 12.10 -4.62
N PRO A 176 -15.21 11.64 -3.36
CA PRO A 176 -14.25 10.69 -2.85
C PRO A 176 -14.35 9.33 -3.56
N GLY A 177 -15.45 9.04 -4.25
CA GLY A 177 -15.62 7.86 -5.11
C GLY A 177 -15.14 8.04 -6.56
N ALA A 178 -14.44 9.13 -6.89
CA ALA A 178 -13.96 9.40 -8.24
C ALA A 178 -13.10 8.25 -8.81
N ARG A 179 -13.22 8.00 -10.11
CA ARG A 179 -12.28 7.12 -10.83
C ARG A 179 -10.89 7.77 -10.86
N LEU A 180 -9.88 7.04 -10.39
CA LEU A 180 -8.47 7.45 -10.35
C LEU A 180 -7.81 7.31 -11.72
N GLY A 181 -8.06 6.19 -12.41
CA GLY A 181 -7.33 5.82 -13.62
C GLY A 181 -5.97 5.19 -13.31
N PHE A 182 -5.19 4.95 -14.35
CA PHE A 182 -3.88 4.28 -14.22
C PHE A 182 -2.81 5.22 -13.65
N HIS A 183 -1.92 4.72 -12.81
CA HIS A 183 -0.78 5.44 -12.22
C HIS A 183 0.43 5.49 -13.17
N GLU A 184 0.32 6.21 -14.28
CA GLU A 184 1.31 6.18 -15.35
C GLU A 184 2.66 6.83 -15.00
N ARG A 185 2.74 7.59 -13.90
CA ARG A 185 3.98 8.28 -13.51
C ARG A 185 4.90 7.40 -12.69
N GLY A 186 4.37 6.37 -12.05
CA GLY A 186 5.15 5.38 -11.35
C GLY A 186 4.37 4.78 -10.18
N PHE A 187 4.77 3.57 -9.85
CA PHE A 187 4.24 2.80 -8.74
C PHE A 187 5.31 1.78 -8.32
N GLY A 188 5.02 1.04 -7.27
CA GLY A 188 5.79 -0.13 -6.88
C GLY A 188 5.92 -0.28 -5.37
N PRO A 189 6.62 -1.32 -4.92
CA PRO A 189 6.80 -1.55 -3.51
C PRO A 189 8.03 -0.82 -2.94
N PHE A 190 8.04 -0.65 -1.63
CA PHE A 190 9.18 -0.21 -0.82
C PHE A 190 9.11 -0.84 0.57
N THR A 191 10.22 -0.83 1.30
CA THR A 191 10.28 -1.29 2.70
C THR A 191 10.14 -0.11 3.66
N ALA A 192 9.04 -0.08 4.40
CA ALA A 192 8.74 0.88 5.45
C ALA A 192 9.39 0.45 6.78
N ARG A 193 10.26 1.30 7.35
CA ARG A 193 10.97 1.04 8.62
C ARG A 193 10.16 1.45 9.84
N TRP A 194 9.00 0.82 10.05
CA TRP A 194 8.04 1.17 11.09
C TRP A 194 8.60 1.19 12.52
N ALA A 195 9.56 0.33 12.83
CA ALA A 195 10.25 0.32 14.12
C ALA A 195 10.90 1.67 14.46
N SER A 196 11.36 2.40 13.44
CA SER A 196 12.02 3.71 13.58
C SER A 196 11.06 4.89 13.46
N ALA A 197 9.83 4.65 12.98
CA ALA A 197 8.84 5.68 12.68
C ALA A 197 8.02 6.08 13.92
N THR A 198 8.67 6.69 14.92
CA THR A 198 7.99 7.17 16.13
C THR A 198 8.33 8.62 16.44
N SER A 199 7.37 9.36 17.00
CA SER A 199 7.53 10.78 17.30
C SER A 199 6.93 11.17 18.65
N ALA A 200 7.69 11.91 19.45
CA ALA A 200 7.22 12.46 20.73
C ALA A 200 6.13 13.54 20.55
N GLY A 201 6.11 14.20 19.38
CA GLY A 201 5.08 15.21 19.04
C GLY A 201 3.78 14.62 18.52
N PHE A 202 3.68 13.28 18.37
CA PHE A 202 2.55 12.62 17.74
C PHE A 202 1.20 13.05 18.32
N GLU A 203 1.02 12.96 19.65
CA GLU A 203 -0.28 13.23 20.29
C GLU A 203 -0.73 14.68 20.10
N GLN A 204 0.22 15.61 20.18
CA GLN A 204 -0.06 17.04 19.99
C GLN A 204 -0.56 17.30 18.57
N ILE A 205 0.12 16.72 17.57
CA ILE A 205 -0.23 16.92 16.17
C ILE A 205 -1.51 16.16 15.80
N ALA A 206 -1.71 14.94 16.32
CA ALA A 206 -2.93 14.17 16.16
C ALA A 206 -4.16 14.92 16.71
N ALA A 207 -4.03 15.58 17.86
CA ALA A 207 -5.10 16.38 18.46
C ALA A 207 -5.52 17.60 17.61
N SER A 208 -4.66 18.04 16.69
CA SER A 208 -4.97 19.14 15.74
C SER A 208 -5.71 18.68 14.48
N ALA A 209 -5.91 17.37 14.30
CA ALA A 209 -6.57 16.83 13.12
C ALA A 209 -8.02 17.33 13.00
N GLY A 210 -8.37 17.76 11.79
CA GLY A 210 -9.65 18.37 11.46
C GLY A 210 -10.82 17.39 11.42
N ALA A 211 -11.88 17.77 10.71
CA ALA A 211 -13.01 16.89 10.46
C ALA A 211 -12.58 15.66 9.64
N LEU A 212 -13.24 14.52 9.84
CA LEU A 212 -13.03 13.35 9.00
C LEU A 212 -13.41 13.66 7.56
N VAL A 213 -12.66 13.12 6.60
CA VAL A 213 -13.08 13.08 5.20
C VAL A 213 -14.15 11.99 5.07
N GLY A 214 -15.36 12.39 4.70
CA GLY A 214 -16.49 11.47 4.60
C GLY A 214 -16.39 10.57 3.38
N ALA A 215 -16.75 9.30 3.54
CA ALA A 215 -16.91 8.38 2.42
C ALA A 215 -18.12 8.77 1.56
N SER A 216 -18.11 8.45 0.27
CA SER A 216 -19.31 8.61 -0.57
C SER A 216 -20.39 7.60 -0.18
N ASN A 217 -21.63 7.87 -0.57
CA ASN A 217 -22.75 6.93 -0.42
C ASN A 217 -22.58 5.64 -1.25
N ARG A 218 -21.57 5.55 -2.10
CA ARG A 218 -21.25 4.38 -2.93
C ARG A 218 -20.08 3.57 -2.37
N ALA A 219 -19.47 3.99 -1.27
CA ALA A 219 -18.42 3.24 -0.62
C ALA A 219 -18.93 1.84 -0.23
N VAL A 220 -18.15 0.82 -0.57
CA VAL A 220 -18.44 -0.56 -0.17
C VAL A 220 -17.71 -0.89 1.13
N ALA A 221 -18.04 -2.01 1.78
CA ALA A 221 -17.25 -2.47 2.92
C ALA A 221 -15.87 -2.94 2.44
N ALA A 222 -14.82 -2.64 3.19
CA ALA A 222 -13.52 -3.29 2.96
C ALA A 222 -13.65 -4.81 3.20
N THR A 223 -13.02 -5.60 2.33
CA THR A 223 -12.90 -7.06 2.41
C THR A 223 -11.69 -7.41 3.29
N PRO A 224 -11.91 -8.02 4.46
CA PRO A 224 -10.81 -8.50 5.29
C PRO A 224 -9.95 -9.53 4.54
N ASN A 225 -8.63 -9.42 4.66
CA ASN A 225 -7.63 -10.35 4.13
C ASN A 225 -7.60 -10.50 2.59
N ALA A 226 -8.03 -9.48 1.84
CA ALA A 226 -8.02 -9.54 0.38
C ALA A 226 -6.61 -9.70 -0.23
N PHE A 227 -5.55 -9.34 0.50
CA PHE A 227 -4.13 -9.44 0.10
C PHE A 227 -3.57 -10.87 0.09
N GLY A 228 -4.35 -11.88 0.48
CA GLY A 228 -3.92 -13.28 0.55
C GLY A 228 -4.49 -14.20 -0.53
N ASP A 229 -5.35 -13.70 -1.42
CA ASP A 229 -6.05 -14.51 -2.43
C ASP A 229 -5.34 -14.56 -3.80
N SER A 230 -4.23 -13.83 -3.93
CA SER A 230 -3.37 -13.85 -5.12
C SER A 230 -2.45 -15.07 -5.11
N GLY A 231 -3.03 -16.25 -5.37
CA GLY A 231 -2.34 -17.40 -5.95
C GLY A 231 -1.53 -18.29 -4.99
N ASP A 232 -2.22 -19.09 -4.19
CA ASP A 232 -1.76 -20.44 -3.85
C ASP A 232 -2.68 -21.44 -4.56
N SER A 233 -2.55 -21.49 -5.88
CA SER A 233 -2.91 -22.69 -6.64
C SER A 233 -1.65 -23.55 -6.68
N ASP A 234 -1.27 -24.06 -5.51
CA ASP A 234 -0.45 -25.25 -5.46
C ASP A 234 -1.31 -26.36 -6.06
N ASP A 235 -0.88 -26.81 -7.23
CA ASP A 235 -1.43 -27.90 -8.00
C ASP A 235 -1.75 -29.08 -7.07
N GLU A 236 -3.04 -29.43 -6.94
CA GLU A 236 -3.43 -30.77 -6.54
C GLU A 236 -2.95 -31.70 -7.65
N ASP A 237 -1.69 -32.14 -7.56
CA ASP A 237 -1.22 -33.36 -8.19
C ASP A 237 -2.03 -34.51 -7.59
N ASP A 238 -3.20 -34.74 -8.20
CA ASP A 238 -3.95 -35.99 -8.14
C ASP A 238 -3.05 -37.11 -8.73
N ASP A 239 -2.09 -37.58 -7.93
CA ASP A 239 -1.49 -38.89 -8.13
C ASP A 239 -2.54 -39.95 -7.74
N GLU A 240 -3.47 -40.18 -8.67
CA GLU A 240 -4.26 -41.40 -8.78
C GLU A 240 -3.30 -42.59 -8.62
N VAL A 241 -3.33 -43.28 -7.46
CA VAL A 241 -2.70 -44.58 -7.31
C VAL A 241 -3.62 -45.62 -7.97
N PRO A 242 -3.30 -46.19 -9.16
CA PRO A 242 -4.15 -47.17 -9.78
C PRO A 242 -3.85 -48.52 -9.13
N ARG A 243 -4.91 -49.09 -8.54
CA ARG A 243 -4.92 -50.49 -8.13
C ARG A 243 -4.74 -51.41 -9.34
N GLY A 244 -3.61 -52.12 -9.36
CA GLY A 244 -3.55 -53.53 -9.74
C GLY A 244 -3.15 -53.86 -11.18
N GLY A 245 -2.22 -54.81 -11.30
CA GLY A 245 -2.23 -55.78 -12.39
C GLY A 245 -0.92 -56.00 -13.14
N GLY A 246 -0.10 -56.94 -12.67
CA GLY A 246 0.33 -58.05 -13.53
C GLY A 246 1.61 -57.92 -14.37
N ARG A 247 2.59 -58.76 -13.95
CA ARG A 247 3.38 -59.73 -14.75
C ARG A 247 4.68 -59.29 -15.45
N GLY A 248 5.75 -60.00 -15.02
CA GLY A 248 6.85 -60.53 -15.84
C GLY A 248 8.12 -59.67 -15.81
N GLY A 249 9.30 -60.13 -15.43
CA GLY A 249 9.81 -61.45 -15.07
C GLY A 249 11.36 -61.44 -15.18
N GLY A 250 12.03 -62.29 -14.40
CA GLY A 250 13.36 -62.82 -14.75
C GLY A 250 14.53 -62.53 -13.78
N GLY A 251 15.05 -63.60 -13.15
CA GLY A 251 16.38 -63.71 -12.54
C GLY A 251 16.36 -64.03 -11.04
N ALA A 252 16.16 -65.30 -10.62
CA ALA A 252 17.21 -66.30 -10.30
C ALA A 252 18.17 -65.84 -9.18
N GLY A 253 18.35 -66.51 -8.04
CA GLY A 253 17.86 -67.76 -7.44
C GLY A 253 18.70 -67.99 -6.15
N ASP A 254 18.15 -68.65 -5.12
CA ASP A 254 18.87 -69.63 -4.27
C ASP A 254 17.91 -70.24 -3.21
N ASP A 255 17.60 -71.51 -3.43
CA ASP A 255 17.54 -72.64 -2.51
C ASP A 255 17.40 -72.40 -0.99
N SER A 256 16.34 -72.93 -0.37
CA SER A 256 16.39 -74.21 0.36
C SER A 256 15.06 -74.51 1.07
N ASP A 257 14.53 -75.71 0.76
CA ASP A 257 13.50 -76.40 1.52
C ASP A 257 14.04 -76.85 2.88
N ASP A 258 13.23 -76.80 3.93
CA ASP A 258 13.12 -77.94 4.85
C ASP A 258 11.79 -77.91 5.62
N SER A 259 11.23 -79.11 5.73
CA SER A 259 9.91 -79.45 6.22
C SER A 259 9.83 -79.60 7.74
N ASP A 260 8.56 -79.67 8.20
CA ASP A 260 8.01 -80.04 9.51
C ASP A 260 7.90 -78.96 10.61
#